data_AF-A0A3A8QAM2-F1
#
_entry.id   AF-A0A3A8QAM2-F1
#
_cell.length_a   1.000
_cell.length_b   1.000
_cell.length_c   1.000
_cell.angle_alpha   90.00
_cell.angle_beta   90.00
_cell.angle_gamma   90.00
#
_symmetry.space_group_name_H-M   'P 1'
#
loop_
_entity.id
_entity.type
_entity.pdbx_description
1 polymer ?
#
loop_
_entity_poly.entity_id
_entity_poly.type
_entity_poly.pdbx_seq_one_letter_code
_entity_poly.pdbx_strand_id
1 'polypeptide(L)'
;MHVESPRSARSPKAVTFLRIPVLIAVGMMTMGSGMGNPGCSSSTPECDEGCAIGGTYTFQLEDTSPPGEGCVALGLELPKGPLVLTTSDSYVSGNIDDQYLSTYYEGEPSRTLDFSYAQRIGEGLERRFEMKSTVAAPSPRKETDRSVIQGEYMLKIFAVEDGSVKCLIQRKFTATR
;
A
#
# COMPACT_ATOMS: atom_id res chain seq x y z
N MET A 1 -77.01 34.07 -49.31
CA MET A 1 -76.65 34.82 -48.08
C MET A 1 -75.79 33.91 -47.21
N HIS A 2 -74.79 34.49 -46.54
CA HIS A 2 -73.74 33.94 -45.64
C HIS A 2 -74.11 32.67 -44.83
N VAL A 3 -73.19 31.86 -44.27
CA VAL A 3 -72.05 32.19 -43.39
C VAL A 3 -71.14 30.94 -43.24
N GLU A 4 -69.83 31.13 -43.18
CA GLU A 4 -68.81 30.13 -42.80
C GLU A 4 -68.81 29.81 -41.29
N SER A 5 -68.43 28.57 -40.93
CA SER A 5 -67.61 28.35 -39.72
C SER A 5 -67.00 26.94 -39.69
N PRO A 6 -65.65 26.81 -39.66
CA PRO A 6 -64.97 25.53 -39.55
C PRO A 6 -64.54 25.19 -38.11
N ARG A 7 -64.44 23.86 -37.89
CA ARG A 7 -63.58 23.08 -36.98
C ARG A 7 -62.96 23.80 -35.76
N SER A 8 -63.41 23.38 -34.58
CA SER A 8 -62.77 23.68 -33.29
C SER A 8 -61.41 22.99 -33.16
N ALA A 9 -60.41 23.78 -32.77
CA ALA A 9 -59.01 23.45 -32.65
C ALA A 9 -58.54 23.53 -31.18
N ARG A 10 -57.51 22.73 -30.88
CA ARG A 10 -56.39 22.91 -29.94
C ARG A 10 -56.57 23.86 -28.74
N SER A 11 -56.35 23.30 -27.54
CA SER A 11 -56.03 24.02 -26.30
C SER A 11 -54.60 24.61 -26.31
N PRO A 12 -54.41 25.90 -25.95
CA PRO A 12 -53.11 26.47 -25.62
C PRO A 12 -53.07 27.12 -24.22
N LYS A 13 -51.90 27.10 -23.57
CA LYS A 13 -51.10 28.29 -23.15
C LYS A 13 -50.09 27.98 -22.03
N ALA A 14 -48.82 28.33 -22.28
CA ALA A 14 -47.78 28.66 -21.30
C ALA A 14 -48.11 30.03 -20.63
N VAL A 15 -47.49 30.53 -19.54
CA VAL A 15 -46.14 31.13 -19.42
C VAL A 15 -45.97 31.70 -17.97
N THR A 16 -44.79 31.50 -17.38
CA THR A 16 -43.96 32.34 -16.44
C THR A 16 -44.57 33.25 -15.36
N PHE A 17 -44.08 33.16 -14.11
CA PHE A 17 -43.68 34.32 -13.28
C PHE A 17 -42.63 33.95 -12.22
N LEU A 18 -41.40 34.47 -12.39
CA LEU A 18 -40.36 34.60 -11.36
C LEU A 18 -40.81 35.60 -10.28
N ARG A 19 -40.52 35.33 -9.00
CA ARG A 19 -40.50 36.35 -7.95
C ARG A 19 -39.22 36.24 -7.14
N ILE A 20 -38.36 37.24 -7.32
CA ILE A 20 -37.17 37.55 -6.54
C ILE A 20 -37.57 38.66 -5.54
N PRO A 21 -37.14 38.60 -4.27
CA PRO A 21 -36.89 39.78 -3.48
C PRO A 21 -35.38 40.00 -3.31
N VAL A 22 -34.95 41.20 -3.68
CA VAL A 22 -33.57 41.69 -3.75
C VAL A 22 -33.29 42.60 -2.55
N LEU A 23 -32.18 42.33 -1.84
CA LEU A 23 -31.30 43.22 -1.04
C LEU A 23 -31.90 43.87 0.24
N ILE A 24 -31.17 43.99 1.35
CA ILE A 24 -30.12 45.00 1.59
C ILE A 24 -29.16 44.57 2.72
N ALA A 25 -27.87 44.88 2.50
CA ALA A 25 -26.70 44.78 3.38
C ALA A 25 -26.88 45.53 4.74
N VAL A 26 -26.06 45.36 5.78
CA VAL A 26 -24.71 45.94 5.96
C VAL A 26 -24.12 45.40 7.27
N GLY A 27 -22.81 45.12 7.30
CA GLY A 27 -22.00 45.41 8.49
C GLY A 27 -20.83 44.48 8.74
N MET A 28 -19.62 45.02 8.55
CA MET A 28 -18.33 44.33 8.57
C MET A 28 -17.76 44.07 9.98
N MET A 29 -16.73 43.22 9.97
CA MET A 29 -15.55 43.12 10.86
C MET A 29 -15.60 42.05 11.95
N THR A 30 -14.84 40.97 11.71
CA THR A 30 -13.63 40.66 12.50
C THR A 30 -12.79 39.64 11.73
N MET A 31 -11.53 40.00 11.45
CA MET A 31 -10.48 39.06 11.07
C MET A 31 -10.28 38.08 12.23
N GLY A 32 -10.36 36.79 11.94
CA GLY A 32 -9.88 35.73 12.81
C GLY A 32 -9.18 34.71 11.94
N SER A 33 -7.85 34.73 11.97
CA SER A 33 -7.01 33.71 11.38
C SER A 33 -7.37 32.35 11.94
N GLY A 34 -8.15 31.58 11.19
CA GLY A 34 -8.18 30.13 11.26
C GLY A 34 -7.39 29.63 10.07
N MET A 35 -6.07 29.64 10.20
CA MET A 35 -5.14 28.91 9.36
C MET A 35 -5.64 27.46 9.32
N GLY A 36 -6.45 27.14 8.32
CA GLY A 36 -6.84 25.78 8.03
C GLY A 36 -5.54 25.07 7.75
N ASN A 37 -5.13 24.22 8.71
CA ASN A 37 -4.10 23.23 8.53
C ASN A 37 -4.24 22.72 7.09
N PRO A 38 -3.28 22.93 6.17
CA PRO A 38 -3.28 22.19 4.94
C PRO A 38 -3.07 20.77 5.42
N GLY A 39 -4.20 20.07 5.62
CA GLY A 39 -4.22 18.75 6.19
C GLY A 39 -3.13 18.01 5.48
N CYS A 40 -2.20 17.43 6.26
CA CYS A 40 -1.12 16.63 5.72
C CYS A 40 -1.78 15.68 4.72
N SER A 41 -1.66 16.03 3.45
CA SER A 41 -2.03 15.20 2.34
C SER A 41 -0.98 14.12 2.40
N SER A 42 -1.22 13.14 3.25
CA SER A 42 -0.70 11.80 3.03
C SER A 42 -1.41 11.31 1.79
N SER A 43 -1.05 11.87 0.63
CA SER A 43 -1.25 11.20 -0.64
C SER A 43 -0.57 9.86 -0.45
N THR A 44 -1.35 8.80 -0.29
CA THR A 44 -0.85 7.45 -0.49
C THR A 44 -0.10 7.47 -1.81
N PRO A 45 1.13 6.95 -1.87
CA PRO A 45 1.88 6.96 -3.12
C PRO A 45 0.99 6.42 -4.24
N GLU A 46 0.82 7.18 -5.31
CA GLU A 46 0.04 6.69 -6.45
C GLU A 46 0.92 5.68 -7.21
N CYS A 47 0.33 4.53 -7.53
CA CYS A 47 0.97 3.60 -8.44
C CYS A 47 0.70 4.05 -9.87
N ASP A 48 1.71 4.60 -10.55
CA ASP A 48 1.58 5.01 -11.95
C ASP A 48 1.70 3.81 -12.91
N GLU A 49 2.79 3.05 -12.81
CA GLU A 49 3.04 1.86 -13.63
C GLU A 49 3.78 0.76 -12.86
N GLY A 50 3.47 -0.50 -13.18
CA GLY A 50 4.29 -1.64 -12.73
C GLY A 50 3.97 -2.19 -11.32
N CYS A 51 2.83 -1.88 -10.72
CA CYS A 51 2.50 -2.37 -9.35
C CYS A 51 1.71 -3.65 -9.29
N ALA A 52 1.57 -4.38 -10.39
CA ALA A 52 0.89 -5.66 -10.40
C ALA A 52 1.78 -6.79 -9.83
N ILE A 53 2.35 -6.55 -8.65
CA ILE A 53 3.24 -7.47 -7.90
C ILE A 53 2.48 -8.38 -6.92
N GLY A 54 1.15 -8.28 -6.87
CA GLY A 54 0.32 -9.21 -6.09
C GLY A 54 0.36 -10.63 -6.68
N GLY A 55 0.58 -11.64 -5.85
CA GLY A 55 0.66 -13.03 -6.30
C GLY A 55 1.46 -13.93 -5.37
N THR A 56 1.64 -15.18 -5.78
CA THR A 56 2.45 -16.17 -5.07
C THR A 56 3.78 -16.32 -5.77
N TYR A 57 4.87 -16.12 -5.02
CA TYR A 57 6.25 -16.20 -5.51
C TYR A 57 6.95 -17.42 -4.91
N THR A 58 7.63 -18.19 -5.75
CA THR A 58 8.57 -19.22 -5.30
C THR A 58 9.77 -18.52 -4.68
N PHE A 59 9.89 -18.58 -3.35
CA PHE A 59 10.96 -17.94 -2.59
C PHE A 59 12.15 -18.90 -2.42
N GLN A 60 13.35 -18.44 -2.77
CA GLN A 60 14.57 -19.24 -2.72
C GLN A 60 15.71 -18.41 -2.11
N LEU A 61 16.36 -18.97 -1.09
CA LEU A 61 17.61 -18.43 -0.54
C LEU A 61 18.80 -18.92 -1.37
N GLU A 62 19.78 -18.05 -1.63
CA GLU A 62 21.02 -18.45 -2.30
C GLU A 62 21.84 -19.43 -1.45
N ASP A 63 21.85 -19.22 -0.13
CA ASP A 63 22.47 -20.12 0.85
C ASP A 63 21.41 -20.71 1.78
N THR A 64 21.27 -22.03 1.71
CA THR A 64 20.31 -22.83 2.49
C THR A 64 20.97 -23.56 3.66
N SER A 65 22.24 -23.25 3.97
CA SER A 65 22.95 -23.82 5.11
C SER A 65 22.16 -23.54 6.40
N PRO A 66 21.98 -24.57 7.26
CA PRO A 66 21.18 -24.43 8.46
C PRO A 66 21.76 -23.34 9.38
N PRO A 67 20.90 -22.65 10.15
CA PRO A 67 21.39 -21.74 11.18
C PRO A 67 22.25 -22.47 12.21
N GLY A 68 23.17 -21.76 12.85
CA GLY A 68 23.98 -22.34 13.93
C GLY A 68 23.11 -22.79 15.11
N GLU A 69 23.59 -23.76 15.89
CA GLU A 69 22.83 -24.38 16.99
C GLU A 69 22.28 -23.34 17.99
N GLY A 70 23.05 -22.29 18.29
CA GLY A 70 22.59 -21.20 19.17
C GLY A 70 21.42 -20.40 18.61
N CYS A 71 21.34 -20.23 17.29
CA CYS A 71 20.19 -19.60 16.63
C CYS A 71 18.96 -20.49 16.66
N VAL A 72 19.15 -21.79 16.40
CA VAL A 72 18.07 -22.78 16.43
C VAL A 72 17.49 -22.90 17.85
N ALA A 73 18.33 -22.89 18.88
CA ALA A 73 17.90 -22.90 20.29
C ALA A 73 17.07 -21.66 20.67
N LEU A 74 17.22 -20.55 19.94
CA LEU A 74 16.43 -19.33 20.10
C LEU A 74 15.20 -19.27 19.16
N GLY A 75 14.89 -20.36 18.46
CA GLY A 75 13.74 -20.45 17.56
C GLY A 75 13.93 -19.72 16.23
N LEU A 76 15.17 -19.48 15.81
CA LEU A 76 15.48 -18.91 14.50
C LEU A 76 15.72 -20.03 13.48
N GLU A 77 14.82 -20.08 12.50
CA GLU A 77 14.88 -20.99 11.36
C GLU A 77 14.94 -20.19 10.06
N LEU A 78 15.35 -20.86 8.97
CA LEU A 78 15.19 -20.29 7.63
C LEU A 78 13.70 -20.31 7.25
N PRO A 79 13.20 -19.28 6.56
CA PRO A 79 11.80 -19.20 6.15
C PRO A 79 11.46 -20.36 5.19
N LYS A 80 10.24 -20.88 5.31
CA LYS A 80 9.71 -21.95 4.46
C LYS A 80 8.51 -21.45 3.65
N GLY A 81 8.27 -22.11 2.52
CA GLY A 81 7.12 -21.84 1.67
C GLY A 81 7.28 -20.62 0.76
N PRO A 82 6.20 -20.25 0.05
CA PRO A 82 6.23 -19.12 -0.88
C PRO A 82 6.14 -17.78 -0.17
N LEU A 83 6.60 -16.73 -0.86
CA LEU A 83 6.23 -15.36 -0.54
C LEU A 83 4.90 -15.05 -1.23
N VAL A 84 3.85 -14.77 -0.45
CA VAL A 84 2.54 -14.39 -0.99
C VAL A 84 2.34 -12.90 -0.77
N LEU A 85 2.05 -12.15 -1.84
CA LEU A 85 1.84 -10.70 -1.80
C LEU A 85 0.41 -10.36 -2.22
N THR A 86 -0.18 -9.39 -1.55
CA THR A 86 -1.45 -8.75 -1.91
C THR A 86 -1.22 -7.24 -1.99
N THR A 87 -1.73 -6.62 -3.05
CA THR A 87 -1.56 -5.19 -3.32
C THR A 87 -2.90 -4.47 -3.24
N SER A 88 -2.94 -3.34 -2.55
CA SER A 88 -4.05 -2.38 -2.54
C SER A 88 -3.46 -1.00 -2.76
N ASP A 89 -3.66 -0.44 -3.96
CA ASP A 89 -2.96 0.76 -4.42
C ASP A 89 -1.43 0.58 -4.33
N SER A 90 -0.73 1.45 -3.60
CA SER A 90 0.69 1.30 -3.30
C SER A 90 0.98 0.49 -2.04
N TYR A 91 -0.02 0.12 -1.25
CA TYR A 91 0.19 -0.68 -0.06
C TYR A 91 0.32 -2.16 -0.44
N VAL A 92 1.40 -2.78 0.03
CA VAL A 92 1.69 -4.19 -0.18
C VAL A 92 1.62 -4.87 1.18
N SER A 93 0.80 -5.90 1.27
CA SER A 93 0.81 -6.85 2.38
C SER A 93 1.28 -8.21 1.88
N GLY A 94 1.74 -9.06 2.76
CA GLY A 94 2.11 -10.41 2.38
C GLY A 94 2.43 -11.31 3.54
N ASN A 95 2.84 -12.53 3.21
CA ASN A 95 3.30 -13.50 4.17
C ASN A 95 4.45 -14.35 3.64
N ILE A 96 5.34 -14.74 4.55
CA ILE A 96 6.34 -15.78 4.34
C ILE A 96 6.49 -16.53 5.67
N ASP A 97 6.41 -17.87 5.65
CA ASP A 97 6.56 -18.70 6.85
C ASP A 97 5.67 -18.22 8.04
N ASP A 98 4.38 -17.97 7.75
CA ASP A 98 3.38 -17.41 8.69
C ASP A 98 3.69 -16.02 9.28
N GLN A 99 4.72 -15.33 8.77
CA GLN A 99 5.05 -13.97 9.17
C GLN A 99 4.34 -12.97 8.27
N TYR A 100 3.46 -12.15 8.85
CA TYR A 100 2.82 -11.06 8.13
C TYR A 100 3.81 -9.94 7.83
N LEU A 101 3.82 -9.49 6.59
CA LEU A 101 4.67 -8.44 6.05
C LEU A 101 3.80 -7.30 5.53
N SER A 102 4.27 -6.06 5.68
CA SER A 102 3.65 -4.93 4.99
C SER A 102 4.64 -3.85 4.65
N THR A 103 4.44 -3.19 3.51
CA THR A 103 5.24 -2.05 3.05
C THR A 103 4.47 -1.23 2.01
N TYR A 104 5.12 -0.20 1.45
CA TYR A 104 4.65 0.52 0.28
C TYR A 104 5.52 0.18 -0.93
N TYR A 105 4.89 0.12 -2.10
CA TYR A 105 5.53 -0.09 -3.39
C TYR A 105 4.96 0.88 -4.41
N GLU A 106 5.84 1.68 -5.00
CA GLU A 106 5.46 2.79 -5.89
C GLU A 106 5.63 2.44 -7.38
N GLY A 107 6.00 1.20 -7.72
CA GLY A 107 6.22 0.82 -9.11
C GLY A 107 7.52 1.38 -9.68
N GLU A 108 7.53 1.67 -10.98
CA GLU A 108 8.68 2.28 -11.65
C GLU A 108 8.73 3.80 -11.43
N PRO A 109 9.92 4.42 -11.27
CA PRO A 109 11.25 3.80 -11.39
C PRO A 109 11.81 3.24 -10.07
N SER A 110 11.16 3.50 -8.93
CA SER A 110 11.67 3.18 -7.59
C SER A 110 11.93 1.68 -7.40
N ARG A 111 10.95 0.85 -7.74
CA ARG A 111 10.95 -0.62 -7.69
C ARG A 111 11.39 -1.24 -6.35
N THR A 112 11.53 -0.42 -5.31
CA THR A 112 11.99 -0.85 -3.98
C THR A 112 10.84 -1.47 -3.23
N LEU A 113 11.09 -2.61 -2.59
CA LEU A 113 10.10 -3.35 -1.82
C LEU A 113 10.74 -3.83 -0.52
N ASP A 114 10.62 -3.02 0.53
CA ASP A 114 11.34 -3.23 1.78
C ASP A 114 10.36 -3.52 2.92
N PHE A 115 10.45 -4.72 3.51
CA PHE A 115 9.63 -5.12 4.63
C PHE A 115 10.44 -5.10 5.93
N SER A 116 9.83 -4.69 7.03
CA SER A 116 10.43 -4.83 8.35
C SER A 116 9.38 -4.99 9.43
N TYR A 117 9.68 -5.77 10.45
CA TYR A 117 8.90 -5.82 11.68
C TYR A 117 9.79 -6.16 12.87
N ALA A 118 9.32 -5.79 14.06
CA ALA A 118 9.94 -6.14 15.33
C ALA A 118 8.91 -6.80 16.25
N GLN A 119 9.33 -7.83 16.97
CA GLN A 119 8.48 -8.60 17.87
C GLN A 119 9.27 -8.99 19.12
N ARG A 120 8.70 -8.74 20.30
CA ARG A 120 9.26 -9.27 21.55
C ARG A 120 9.01 -10.78 21.64
N ILE A 121 10.04 -11.54 21.96
CA ILE A 121 10.02 -13.01 22.03
C ILE A 121 10.49 -13.47 23.41
N GLY A 122 9.60 -13.42 24.40
CA GLY A 122 9.92 -13.74 25.79
C GLY A 122 10.52 -12.56 26.56
N GLU A 123 11.07 -12.86 27.75
CA GLU A 123 11.64 -11.84 28.62
C GLU A 123 13.00 -11.35 28.09
N GLY A 124 13.10 -10.06 27.81
CA GLY A 124 14.37 -9.41 27.48
C GLY A 124 14.90 -9.67 26.07
N LEU A 125 14.15 -10.31 25.17
CA LEU A 125 14.56 -10.55 23.78
C LEU A 125 13.60 -9.90 22.77
N GLU A 126 14.17 -9.32 21.71
CA GLU A 126 13.44 -8.84 20.55
C GLU A 126 13.96 -9.53 19.29
N ARG A 127 13.02 -10.03 18.48
CA ARG A 127 13.24 -10.52 17.13
C ARG A 127 12.94 -9.40 16.15
N ARG A 128 13.85 -9.14 15.21
CA ARG A 128 13.64 -8.22 14.10
C ARG A 128 13.84 -8.93 12.78
N PHE A 129 12.87 -8.75 11.90
CA PHE A 129 12.92 -9.18 10.52
C PHE A 129 13.10 -7.95 9.63
N GLU A 130 13.95 -8.07 8.63
CA GLU A 130 14.13 -7.09 7.57
C GLU A 130 14.27 -7.85 6.25
N MET A 131 13.52 -7.45 5.23
CA MET A 131 13.66 -7.96 3.86
C MET A 131 13.79 -6.75 2.95
N LYS A 132 15.01 -6.46 2.51
CA LYS A 132 15.31 -5.35 1.61
C LYS A 132 15.39 -5.87 0.20
N SER A 133 14.60 -5.34 -0.72
CA SER A 133 14.49 -5.96 -2.04
C SER A 133 14.10 -5.00 -3.15
N THR A 134 14.27 -5.47 -4.38
CA THR A 134 13.93 -4.74 -5.59
C THR A 134 13.20 -5.66 -6.56
N VAL A 135 12.15 -5.12 -7.18
CA VAL A 135 11.45 -5.77 -8.30
C VAL A 135 12.28 -5.57 -9.57
N ALA A 136 12.64 -6.67 -10.22
CA ALA A 136 13.41 -6.64 -11.46
C ALA A 136 12.65 -5.90 -12.56
N ALA A 137 13.39 -5.17 -13.41
CA ALA A 137 12.79 -4.48 -14.54
C ALA A 137 12.53 -5.44 -15.72
N PRO A 138 11.47 -5.23 -16.51
CA PRO A 138 10.38 -4.30 -16.23
C PRO A 138 9.50 -4.78 -15.07
N SER A 139 8.98 -3.87 -14.26
CA SER A 139 8.00 -4.23 -13.25
C SER A 139 6.71 -4.77 -13.89
N PRO A 140 6.03 -5.74 -13.26
CA PRO A 140 4.85 -6.37 -13.84
C PRO A 140 3.69 -5.38 -13.96
N ARG A 141 3.07 -5.32 -15.14
CA ARG A 141 1.92 -4.46 -15.42
C ARG A 141 0.59 -5.18 -15.19
N LYS A 142 0.62 -6.51 -15.16
CA LYS A 142 -0.52 -7.39 -14.85
C LYS A 142 -0.11 -8.46 -13.83
N GLU A 143 -1.07 -8.96 -13.08
CA GLU A 143 -0.84 -10.03 -12.09
C GLU A 143 -0.33 -11.34 -12.72
N THR A 144 -0.59 -11.53 -14.02
CA THR A 144 -0.12 -12.67 -14.79
C THR A 144 1.27 -12.46 -15.41
N ASP A 145 1.83 -11.26 -15.34
CA ASP A 145 3.16 -11.00 -15.89
C ASP A 145 4.21 -11.70 -15.03
N ARG A 146 5.26 -12.20 -15.68
CA ARG A 146 6.44 -12.71 -14.98
C ARG A 146 7.00 -11.61 -14.07
N SER A 147 7.34 -11.96 -12.84
CA SER A 147 7.91 -11.02 -11.89
C SER A 147 9.04 -11.68 -11.11
N VAL A 148 10.13 -10.93 -10.89
CA VAL A 148 11.27 -11.39 -10.10
C VAL A 148 11.56 -10.34 -9.03
N ILE A 149 11.68 -10.77 -7.79
CA ILE A 149 12.07 -9.95 -6.64
C ILE A 149 13.41 -10.49 -6.15
N GLN A 150 14.40 -9.61 -5.98
CA GLN A 150 15.72 -10.00 -5.50
C GLN A 150 16.11 -9.10 -4.34
N GLY A 151 16.81 -9.66 -3.36
CA GLY A 151 17.16 -8.88 -2.18
C GLY A 151 17.88 -9.66 -1.11
N GLU A 152 17.87 -9.08 0.09
CA GLU A 152 18.44 -9.65 1.29
C GLU A 152 17.34 -9.88 2.33
N TYR A 153 17.29 -11.11 2.83
CA TYR A 153 16.53 -11.53 3.98
C TYR A 153 17.41 -11.46 5.22
N MET A 154 16.94 -10.82 6.28
CA MET A 154 17.62 -10.74 7.55
C MET A 154 16.65 -11.03 8.70
N LEU A 155 17.05 -11.94 9.59
CA LEU A 155 16.38 -12.23 10.83
C LEU A 155 17.39 -12.15 11.97
N LYS A 156 17.13 -11.30 12.96
CA LYS A 156 18.03 -11.09 14.11
C LYS A 156 17.27 -11.19 15.42
N ILE A 157 17.92 -11.77 16.43
CA ILE A 157 17.52 -11.67 17.82
C ILE A 157 18.56 -10.83 18.54
N PHE A 158 18.11 -9.90 19.36
CA PHE A 158 18.97 -9.17 20.26
C PHE A 158 18.36 -9.08 21.66
N ALA A 159 19.22 -8.92 22.67
CA ALA A 159 18.78 -8.62 24.02
C ALA A 159 18.34 -7.16 24.12
N VAL A 160 17.19 -6.94 24.75
CA VAL A 160 16.59 -5.60 24.91
C VAL A 160 17.40 -4.74 25.88
N GLU A 161 18.06 -5.35 26.86
CA GLU A 161 18.83 -4.64 27.90
C GLU A 161 20.05 -3.90 27.33
N ASP A 162 20.85 -4.59 26.52
CA ASP A 162 22.16 -4.11 26.05
C ASP A 162 22.24 -3.99 24.51
N GLY A 163 21.18 -4.38 23.79
CA GLY A 163 21.14 -4.39 22.33
C GLY A 163 22.04 -5.46 21.68
N SER A 164 22.63 -6.37 22.47
CA SER A 164 23.58 -7.36 21.95
C SER A 164 22.89 -8.37 21.05
N VAL A 165 23.45 -8.57 19.85
CA VAL A 165 22.95 -9.56 18.90
C VAL A 165 23.23 -10.96 19.44
N LYS A 166 22.17 -11.72 19.71
CA LYS A 166 22.25 -13.12 20.15
C LYS A 166 22.28 -14.08 18.97
N CYS A 167 21.61 -13.72 17.88
CA CYS A 167 21.63 -14.47 16.63
C CYS A 167 21.37 -13.54 15.45
N LEU A 168 22.01 -13.83 14.32
CA LEU A 168 21.79 -13.17 13.04
C LEU A 168 21.80 -14.22 11.92
N ILE A 169 20.71 -14.26 11.16
CA ILE A 169 20.62 -14.92 9.86
C ILE A 169 20.51 -13.81 8.82
N GLN A 170 21.44 -13.80 7.86
CA GLN A 170 21.37 -12.90 6.70
C GLN A 170 21.65 -13.72 5.44
N ARG A 171 20.77 -13.62 4.46
CA ARG A 171 20.81 -14.41 3.22
C ARG A 171 20.32 -13.58 2.06
N LYS A 172 20.92 -13.77 0.89
CA LYS A 172 20.34 -13.29 -0.36
C LYS A 172 19.20 -14.20 -0.78
N PHE A 173 18.20 -13.64 -1.43
CA PHE A 173 17.07 -14.39 -1.95
C PHE A 173 16.67 -13.94 -3.35
N THR A 174 16.01 -14.85 -4.05
CA THR A 174 15.24 -14.57 -5.26
C THR A 174 13.84 -15.13 -5.08
N ALA A 175 12.83 -14.33 -5.42
CA ALA A 175 11.43 -14.75 -5.45
C ALA A 175 10.89 -14.60 -6.88
N THR A 176 10.28 -15.65 -7.42
CA THR A 176 9.79 -15.66 -8.81
C THR A 176 8.31 -16.02 -8.91
N ARG A 177 7.59 -15.26 -9.73
CA ARG A 177 6.21 -15.53 -10.15
C ARG A 177 6.19 -15.79 -11.65
#